data_AF-A0A6B1FHU2-F1
#
_entry.id   AF-A0A6B1FHU2-F1
#
_cell.length_a   1.000
_cell.length_b   1.000
_cell.length_c   1.000
_cell.angle_alpha   90.00
_cell.angle_beta   90.00
_cell.angle_gamma   90.00
#
_symmetry.space_group_name_H-M   'P 1'
#
loop_
_entity.id
_entity.type
_entity.pdbx_description
1 polymer ?
#
loop_
_entity_poly.entity_id
_entity_poly.type
_entity_poly.pdbx_seq_one_letter_code
_entity_poly.pdbx_strand_id
1 'polypeptide(L)'
;MQLTGPRAVRGRRVSSVTAVFKDALLSRFQAIHGEPPPVLHGHGFRRTGFDLARYLALPDVGDPRSRGDIHGLALWLPPGSDSPERARIREAAFSLRRLYGYGVDVSVRPLMSEAGASAASPRRWTRTARCWTTVLPVVHERRVSVDLKEVARWCRHAGLPGPSEFRSARAPFIPGGADLAPAEVNRPGRGGRPYSHVMIWFDEPVTGPVVLGSARQRGLGLCVDVPGDGEVNAA
;
A
#
# COMPACT_ATOMS: atom_id res chain seq x y z
N MET A 1 7.97 -2.63 9.33
CA MET A 1 8.94 -1.64 9.81
C MET A 1 8.18 -0.47 10.41
N GLN A 2 8.59 0.03 11.57
CA GLN A 2 8.06 1.26 12.15
C GLN A 2 8.99 2.43 11.83
N LEU A 3 8.42 3.58 11.50
CA LEU A 3 9.18 4.82 11.39
C LEU A 3 9.48 5.36 12.78
N THR A 4 10.73 5.74 13.01
CA THR A 4 11.19 6.34 14.25
C THR A 4 11.89 7.66 13.93
N GLY A 5 11.48 8.73 14.59
CA GLY A 5 12.04 10.05 14.35
C GLY A 5 11.13 11.16 14.84
N PRO A 6 11.67 12.37 15.06
CA PRO A 6 10.93 13.49 15.64
C PRO A 6 9.90 14.08 14.67
N ARG A 7 10.03 13.85 13.37
CA ARG A 7 9.16 14.43 12.33
C ARG A 7 8.29 13.37 11.68
N ALA A 8 6.97 13.57 11.75
CA ALA A 8 6.01 12.73 11.07
C ALA A 8 6.17 12.82 9.53
N VAL A 9 6.09 11.67 8.86
CA VAL A 9 6.07 11.62 7.39
C VAL A 9 4.63 11.71 6.94
N ARG A 10 4.23 12.82 6.32
CA ARG A 10 2.86 13.00 5.81
C ARG A 10 2.53 11.97 4.72
N GLY A 11 1.29 11.51 4.66
CA GLY A 11 0.77 10.57 3.65
C GLY A 11 1.06 10.98 2.21
N ARG A 12 1.11 12.29 1.93
CA ARG A 12 1.50 12.85 0.63
C ARG A 12 2.89 12.46 0.13
N ARG A 13 3.77 11.99 1.04
CA ARG A 13 5.12 11.50 0.71
C ARG A 13 5.15 10.02 0.38
N VAL A 14 4.00 9.35 0.27
CA VAL A 14 3.89 7.90 -0.03
C VAL A 14 4.81 7.46 -1.16
N SER A 15 4.72 8.11 -2.33
CA SER A 15 5.50 7.75 -3.51
C SER A 15 7.02 7.86 -3.27
N SER A 16 7.46 8.86 -2.50
CA SER A 16 8.87 9.03 -2.16
C SER A 16 9.33 8.00 -1.14
N VAL A 17 8.57 7.79 -0.05
CA VAL A 17 8.98 6.90 1.04
C VAL A 17 8.99 5.43 0.60
N THR A 18 8.03 4.99 -0.21
CA THR A 18 8.01 3.62 -0.74
C THR A 18 9.08 3.40 -1.80
N ALA A 19 9.44 4.43 -2.58
CA ALA A 19 10.58 4.37 -3.50
C ALA A 19 11.91 4.22 -2.74
N VAL A 20 12.18 5.07 -1.73
CA VAL A 20 13.37 4.90 -0.88
C VAL A 20 13.38 3.54 -0.19
N PHE A 21 12.23 3.08 0.32
CA PHE A 21 12.14 1.77 0.97
C PHE A 21 12.49 0.63 0.01
N LYS A 22 11.98 0.68 -1.23
CA LYS A 22 12.33 -0.29 -2.27
C LYS A 22 13.83 -0.25 -2.58
N ASP A 23 14.38 0.91 -2.86
CA ASP A 23 15.79 1.06 -3.23
C ASP A 23 16.70 0.57 -2.09
N ALA A 24 16.40 0.97 -0.85
CA ALA A 24 17.15 0.54 0.33
C ALA A 24 17.06 -0.98 0.55
N LEU A 25 15.89 -1.59 0.37
CA LEU A 25 15.73 -3.04 0.49
C LEU A 25 16.56 -3.79 -0.56
N LEU A 26 16.49 -3.36 -1.83
CA LEU A 26 17.22 -4.00 -2.92
C LEU A 26 18.73 -3.89 -2.70
N SER A 27 19.25 -2.70 -2.39
CA SER A 27 20.67 -2.50 -2.08
C SER A 27 21.12 -3.32 -0.87
N ARG A 28 20.27 -3.40 0.18
CA ARG A 28 20.62 -4.16 1.38
C ARG A 28 20.59 -5.66 1.15
N PHE A 29 19.62 -6.15 0.38
CA PHE A 29 19.57 -7.55 -0.04
C PHE A 29 20.82 -7.89 -0.85
N GLN A 30 21.18 -7.05 -1.82
CA GLN A 30 22.39 -7.24 -2.63
C GLN A 30 23.66 -7.37 -1.80
N ALA A 31 23.81 -6.51 -0.78
CA ALA A 31 24.97 -6.53 0.10
C ALA A 31 25.08 -7.78 0.99
N ILE A 32 23.94 -8.41 1.36
CA ILE A 32 23.93 -9.56 2.29
C ILE A 32 23.88 -10.90 1.54
N HIS A 33 23.08 -10.97 0.46
CA HIS A 33 22.71 -12.23 -0.19
C HIS A 33 23.06 -12.28 -1.69
N GLY A 34 23.61 -11.21 -2.27
CA GLY A 34 23.81 -11.10 -3.72
C GLY A 34 22.52 -10.73 -4.46
N GLU A 35 22.42 -11.07 -5.75
CA GLU A 35 21.38 -10.56 -6.65
C GLU A 35 19.95 -10.60 -6.05
N PRO A 36 19.24 -9.45 -5.97
CA PRO A 36 17.87 -9.42 -5.49
C PRO A 36 16.92 -10.27 -6.34
N PRO A 37 15.98 -11.00 -5.73
CA PRO A 37 15.08 -11.86 -6.49
C PRO A 37 14.07 -11.05 -7.31
N PRO A 38 13.66 -11.54 -8.50
CA PRO A 38 12.72 -10.86 -9.39
C PRO A 38 11.42 -10.41 -8.74
N VAL A 39 10.95 -11.12 -7.71
CA VAL A 39 9.73 -10.77 -6.95
C VAL A 39 9.80 -9.36 -6.34
N LEU A 40 11.00 -8.84 -6.02
CA LEU A 40 11.19 -7.54 -5.38
C LEU A 40 11.21 -6.36 -6.36
N HIS A 41 11.61 -6.58 -7.62
CA HIS A 41 11.84 -5.49 -8.58
C HIS A 41 11.09 -5.67 -9.91
N GLY A 42 10.69 -6.88 -10.26
CA GLY A 42 9.90 -7.22 -11.45
C GLY A 42 10.68 -7.33 -12.76
N HIS A 43 12.02 -7.17 -12.73
CA HIS A 43 12.83 -7.34 -13.93
C HIS A 43 12.92 -8.83 -14.31
N GLY A 44 12.69 -9.16 -15.58
CA GLY A 44 12.66 -10.55 -16.07
C GLY A 44 11.44 -11.37 -15.62
N PHE A 45 10.48 -10.73 -14.95
CA PHE A 45 9.34 -11.41 -14.35
C PHE A 45 8.21 -11.63 -15.36
N ARG A 46 7.87 -12.89 -15.63
CA ARG A 46 6.94 -13.30 -16.70
C ARG A 46 5.47 -13.43 -16.27
N ARG A 47 5.16 -13.30 -14.97
CA ARG A 47 3.80 -13.51 -14.45
C ARG A 47 3.02 -12.19 -14.25
N THR A 48 1.76 -12.33 -13.86
CA THR A 48 0.82 -11.22 -13.70
C THR A 48 1.22 -10.27 -12.56
N GLY A 49 0.71 -9.03 -12.56
CA GLY A 49 1.09 -8.01 -11.57
C GLY A 49 0.71 -8.32 -10.11
N PHE A 50 0.01 -9.43 -9.82
CA PHE A 50 -0.25 -9.93 -8.46
C PHE A 50 0.95 -10.67 -7.86
N ASP A 51 1.84 -11.16 -8.71
CA ASP A 51 2.97 -12.03 -8.35
C ASP A 51 4.25 -11.21 -8.01
N LEU A 52 4.13 -9.90 -7.79
CA LEU A 52 5.22 -9.01 -7.37
C LEU A 52 5.00 -8.48 -5.96
N ALA A 53 6.10 -8.25 -5.24
CA ALA A 53 6.08 -7.63 -3.93
C ALA A 53 5.48 -6.21 -3.99
N ARG A 54 4.76 -5.85 -2.93
CA ARG A 54 4.14 -4.52 -2.77
C ARG A 54 4.80 -3.81 -1.60
N TYR A 55 5.27 -2.60 -1.88
CA TYR A 55 5.88 -1.71 -0.89
C TYR A 55 4.78 -0.79 -0.37
N LEU A 56 4.37 -0.98 0.87
CA LEU A 56 3.23 -0.30 1.46
C LEU A 56 3.69 0.76 2.47
N ALA A 57 3.06 1.92 2.42
CA ALA A 57 3.07 2.90 3.51
C ALA A 57 1.83 2.70 4.36
N LEU A 58 1.99 2.79 5.69
CA LEU A 58 0.92 2.53 6.65
C LEU A 58 0.59 3.83 7.41
N PRO A 59 -0.34 4.65 6.87
CA PRO A 59 -0.79 5.88 7.52
C PRO A 59 -1.76 5.63 8.68
N ASP A 60 -1.85 6.56 9.64
CA ASP A 60 -2.95 6.58 10.60
C ASP A 60 -4.26 7.01 9.94
N VAL A 61 -5.30 6.20 10.13
CA VAL A 61 -6.62 6.38 9.53
C VAL A 61 -7.74 5.85 10.41
N GLY A 62 -8.93 6.42 10.24
CA GLY A 62 -10.18 5.95 10.84
C GLY A 62 -10.50 6.51 12.22
N ASP A 63 -9.55 7.16 12.90
CA ASP A 63 -9.86 7.98 14.07
C ASP A 63 -10.19 9.41 13.61
N PRO A 64 -11.16 10.12 14.21
CA PRO A 64 -11.45 11.51 13.88
C PRO A 64 -10.24 12.46 13.96
N ARG A 65 -9.22 12.10 14.76
CA ARG A 65 -7.97 12.85 14.90
C ARG A 65 -6.88 12.39 13.93
N SER A 66 -7.12 11.35 13.14
CA SER A 66 -6.15 10.83 12.19
C SER A 66 -5.78 11.88 11.14
N ARG A 67 -4.47 12.00 10.86
CA ARG A 67 -3.94 13.01 9.93
C ARG A 67 -3.32 12.40 8.67
N GLY A 68 -3.26 11.07 8.59
CA GLY A 68 -2.64 10.38 7.46
C GLY A 68 -1.12 10.40 7.49
N ASP A 69 -0.53 10.59 8.65
CA ASP A 69 0.88 10.44 8.92
C ASP A 69 1.29 8.96 8.84
N ILE A 70 2.35 8.70 8.09
CA ILE A 70 2.90 7.37 7.87
C ILE A 70 3.68 6.96 9.13
N HIS A 71 3.18 5.94 9.81
CA HIS A 71 3.81 5.38 11.01
C HIS A 71 4.60 4.10 10.73
N GLY A 72 4.31 3.43 9.62
CA GLY A 72 4.94 2.17 9.27
C GLY A 72 5.13 1.98 7.78
N LEU A 73 5.98 1.01 7.47
CA LEU A 73 6.18 0.46 6.13
C LEU A 73 6.05 -1.05 6.20
N ALA A 74 5.42 -1.63 5.19
CA ALA A 74 5.33 -3.08 5.04
C ALA A 74 5.79 -3.50 3.65
N LEU A 75 6.45 -4.66 3.61
CA LEU A 75 6.68 -5.40 2.39
C LEU A 75 5.66 -6.53 2.36
N TRP A 76 4.75 -6.49 1.40
CA TRP A 76 3.81 -7.58 1.18
C TRP A 76 4.29 -8.45 0.03
N LEU A 77 4.66 -9.70 0.34
CA LEU A 77 5.07 -10.68 -0.64
C LEU A 77 3.86 -11.43 -1.22
N PRO A 78 3.90 -11.81 -2.50
CA PRO A 78 2.85 -12.63 -3.11
C PRO A 78 2.62 -13.96 -2.36
N PRO A 79 1.39 -14.50 -2.40
CA PRO A 79 1.14 -15.87 -1.96
C PRO A 79 2.07 -16.88 -2.65
N GLY A 80 2.50 -17.90 -1.92
CA GLY A 80 3.39 -18.94 -2.45
C GLY A 80 4.85 -18.52 -2.60
N SER A 81 5.27 -17.36 -2.07
CA SER A 81 6.70 -17.00 -1.99
C SER A 81 7.48 -18.04 -1.18
N ASP A 82 8.61 -18.47 -1.71
CA ASP A 82 9.43 -19.56 -1.13
C ASP A 82 9.96 -19.21 0.27
N SER A 83 10.05 -20.21 1.16
CA SER A 83 10.36 -20.00 2.58
C SER A 83 11.82 -19.54 2.82
N PRO A 84 12.85 -20.20 2.24
CA PRO A 84 14.22 -19.70 2.22
C PRO A 84 14.35 -18.28 1.67
N GLU A 85 13.74 -17.99 0.52
CA GLU A 85 13.80 -16.65 -0.08
C GLU A 85 13.15 -15.59 0.83
N ARG A 86 11.97 -15.88 1.38
CA ARG A 86 11.30 -15.03 2.36
C ARG A 86 12.15 -14.74 3.60
N ALA A 87 12.93 -15.73 4.07
CA ALA A 87 13.81 -15.54 5.22
C ALA A 87 14.94 -14.53 4.90
N ARG A 88 15.58 -14.64 3.73
CA ARG A 88 16.61 -13.70 3.25
C ARG A 88 16.04 -12.29 3.04
N ILE A 89 14.86 -12.19 2.43
CA ILE A 89 14.16 -10.90 2.24
C ILE A 89 13.89 -10.25 3.60
N ARG A 90 13.40 -11.03 4.57
CA ARG A 90 13.12 -10.55 5.93
C ARG A 90 14.40 -10.08 6.62
N GLU A 91 15.49 -10.82 6.53
CA GLU A 91 16.78 -10.44 7.09
C GLU A 91 17.26 -9.10 6.54
N ALA A 92 17.26 -8.95 5.21
CA ALA A 92 17.61 -7.71 4.54
C ALA A 92 16.72 -6.54 5.02
N ALA A 93 15.40 -6.72 5.01
CA ALA A 93 14.45 -5.71 5.47
C ALA A 93 14.67 -5.34 6.95
N PHE A 94 14.92 -6.32 7.82
CA PHE A 94 15.06 -6.11 9.25
C PHE A 94 16.41 -5.49 9.64
N SER A 95 17.40 -5.54 8.75
CA SER A 95 18.68 -4.88 8.94
C SER A 95 18.68 -3.38 8.57
N LEU A 96 17.61 -2.88 7.93
CA LEU A 96 17.47 -1.45 7.62
C LEU A 96 17.34 -0.62 8.91
N ARG A 97 18.00 0.54 8.93
CA ARG A 97 18.00 1.48 10.08
C ARG A 97 17.60 2.91 9.71
N ARG A 98 17.87 3.32 8.47
CA ARG A 98 17.57 4.66 7.96
C ARG A 98 17.17 4.55 6.49
N LEU A 99 16.22 5.38 6.09
CA LEU A 99 15.79 5.57 4.72
C LEU A 99 16.13 7.00 4.32
N TYR A 100 16.99 7.15 3.31
CA TYR A 100 17.47 8.44 2.82
C TYR A 100 17.40 8.51 1.29
N GLY A 101 16.76 9.55 0.75
CA GLY A 101 16.60 9.76 -0.70
C GLY A 101 15.27 10.39 -1.08
N TYR A 102 15.16 10.97 -2.27
CA TYR A 102 13.93 11.63 -2.77
C TYR A 102 13.31 12.66 -1.78
N GLY A 103 14.14 13.33 -0.97
CA GLY A 103 13.72 14.25 0.09
C GLY A 103 13.08 13.57 1.32
N VAL A 104 13.31 12.27 1.50
CA VAL A 104 12.97 11.50 2.71
C VAL A 104 14.24 11.28 3.49
N ASP A 105 14.18 11.50 4.79
CA ASP A 105 15.23 11.17 5.75
C ASP A 105 14.57 10.74 7.06
N VAL A 106 14.47 9.43 7.28
CA VAL A 106 13.80 8.86 8.46
C VAL A 106 14.54 7.65 8.99
N SER A 107 14.49 7.46 10.30
CA SER A 107 14.94 6.20 10.90
C SER A 107 13.81 5.18 10.83
N VAL A 108 14.18 3.92 10.69
CA VAL A 108 13.24 2.79 10.65
C VAL A 108 13.76 1.67 11.53
N ARG A 109 12.85 0.94 12.14
CA ARG A 109 13.17 -0.28 12.90
C ARG A 109 12.19 -1.40 12.56
N PRO A 110 12.60 -2.66 12.70
CA PRO A 110 11.66 -3.78 12.69
C PRO A 110 10.59 -3.59 13.77
N LEU A 111 9.35 -3.98 13.45
CA LEU A 111 8.32 -4.05 14.47
C LEU A 111 8.47 -5.42 15.16
N MET A 112 9.07 -5.41 16.36
CA MET A 112 9.34 -6.64 17.13
C MET A 112 8.19 -7.03 18.06
N SER A 113 7.30 -6.07 18.38
CA SER A 113 6.11 -6.26 19.23
C SER A 113 5.00 -5.31 18.79
N GLU A 114 3.74 -5.68 19.01
CA GLU A 114 2.57 -4.87 18.62
C GLU A 114 2.35 -3.60 19.47
N ALA A 115 3.21 -3.33 20.47
CA ALA A 115 3.15 -2.16 21.36
C ALA A 115 3.45 -0.79 20.69
N GLY A 116 3.19 -0.65 19.38
CA GLY A 116 3.43 0.55 18.58
C GLY A 116 2.15 1.26 18.14
N ALA A 117 2.29 2.28 17.29
CA ALA A 117 1.14 2.94 16.67
C ALA A 117 0.25 1.92 15.95
N SER A 118 -1.08 2.01 16.13
CA SER A 118 -2.07 1.08 15.54
C SER A 118 -1.86 0.90 14.03
N ALA A 119 -1.57 1.98 13.31
CA ALA A 119 -1.26 1.96 11.89
C ALA A 119 -0.04 1.10 11.51
N ALA A 120 0.97 0.99 12.36
CA ALA A 120 2.15 0.16 12.08
C ALA A 120 1.89 -1.33 12.34
N SER A 121 0.80 -1.68 13.04
CA SER A 121 0.44 -3.08 13.32
C SER A 121 -0.06 -3.78 12.05
N PRO A 122 0.50 -4.95 11.66
CA PRO A 122 0.00 -5.73 10.54
C PRO A 122 -1.49 -6.09 10.70
N ARG A 123 -1.95 -6.36 11.94
CA ARG A 123 -3.34 -6.74 12.23
C ARG A 123 -4.35 -5.72 11.75
N ARG A 124 -4.00 -4.43 11.67
CA ARG A 124 -4.90 -3.38 11.17
C ARG A 124 -5.23 -3.57 9.68
N TRP A 125 -4.28 -4.09 8.91
CA TRP A 125 -4.38 -4.19 7.45
C TRP A 125 -4.78 -5.58 6.97
N THR A 126 -4.70 -6.59 7.84
CA THR A 126 -4.99 -8.01 7.51
C THR A 126 -6.31 -8.51 8.10
N ARG A 127 -7.25 -7.61 8.41
CA ARG A 127 -8.58 -7.99 8.92
C ARG A 127 -9.41 -8.63 7.81
N THR A 128 -10.40 -9.42 8.22
CA THR A 128 -11.43 -9.97 7.33
C THR A 128 -12.65 -9.08 7.36
N ALA A 129 -13.07 -8.55 6.21
CA ALA A 129 -14.19 -7.62 6.10
C ALA A 129 -14.87 -7.68 4.72
N ARG A 130 -16.14 -7.29 4.67
CA ARG A 130 -16.93 -7.18 3.44
C ARG A 130 -16.80 -5.80 2.78
N CYS A 131 -16.50 -4.76 3.54
CA CYS A 131 -16.34 -3.39 3.04
C CYS A 131 -14.91 -2.87 3.24
N TRP A 132 -14.36 -2.27 2.19
CA TRP A 132 -13.01 -1.74 2.17
C TRP A 132 -13.00 -0.36 1.53
N THR A 133 -12.25 0.58 2.10
CA THR A 133 -12.06 1.91 1.52
C THR A 133 -10.59 2.26 1.39
N THR A 134 -10.22 2.94 0.31
CA THR A 134 -8.84 3.37 0.09
C THR A 134 -8.39 4.45 1.07
N VAL A 135 -7.24 4.21 1.70
CA VAL A 135 -6.51 5.21 2.49
C VAL A 135 -5.52 6.01 1.62
N LEU A 136 -5.05 5.39 0.53
CA LEU A 136 -4.19 5.97 -0.48
C LEU A 136 -4.87 5.73 -1.83
N PRO A 137 -5.02 6.73 -2.71
CA PRO A 137 -5.91 6.63 -3.86
C PRO A 137 -5.49 5.51 -4.82
N VAL A 138 -6.47 4.93 -5.51
CA VAL A 138 -6.24 3.98 -6.60
C VAL A 138 -5.83 4.74 -7.85
N VAL A 139 -4.69 4.38 -8.44
CA VAL A 139 -4.34 4.82 -9.79
C VAL A 139 -4.99 3.89 -10.80
N HIS A 140 -5.87 4.43 -11.64
CA HIS A 140 -6.65 3.65 -12.58
C HIS A 140 -5.73 2.87 -13.54
N GLU A 141 -6.13 1.65 -13.86
CA GLU A 141 -5.34 0.81 -14.76
C GLU A 141 -5.48 1.21 -16.24
N ARG A 142 -6.58 1.88 -16.59
CA ARG A 142 -6.88 2.43 -17.91
C ARG A 142 -7.40 3.86 -17.80
N ARG A 143 -7.36 4.61 -18.90
CA ARG A 143 -7.93 5.97 -18.99
C ARG A 143 -9.38 5.91 -19.45
N VAL A 144 -10.25 5.36 -18.60
CA VAL A 144 -11.69 5.23 -18.84
C VAL A 144 -12.44 5.66 -17.59
N SER A 145 -13.75 5.94 -17.71
CA SER A 145 -14.61 6.15 -16.55
C SER A 145 -14.60 4.91 -15.65
N VAL A 146 -14.67 5.13 -14.34
CA VAL A 146 -14.73 4.03 -13.37
C VAL A 146 -16.16 3.53 -13.27
N ASP A 147 -16.36 2.27 -13.61
CA ASP A 147 -17.59 1.51 -13.39
C ASP A 147 -17.29 0.22 -12.60
N LEU A 148 -18.34 -0.55 -12.29
CA LEU A 148 -18.18 -1.80 -11.53
C LEU A 148 -17.32 -2.82 -12.27
N LYS A 149 -17.33 -2.83 -13.62
CA LYS A 149 -16.51 -3.72 -14.44
C LYS A 149 -15.02 -3.37 -14.33
N GLU A 150 -14.68 -2.09 -14.31
CA GLU A 150 -13.32 -1.62 -14.08
C GLU A 150 -12.82 -1.99 -12.69
N VAL A 151 -13.60 -1.74 -11.64
CA VAL A 151 -13.22 -2.08 -10.26
C VAL A 151 -13.09 -3.60 -10.11
N ALA A 152 -14.00 -4.39 -10.67
CA ALA A 152 -13.90 -5.84 -10.69
C ALA A 152 -12.63 -6.33 -11.41
N ARG A 153 -12.19 -5.65 -12.48
CA ARG A 153 -10.90 -5.96 -13.11
C ARG A 153 -9.74 -5.68 -12.14
N TRP A 154 -9.74 -4.53 -11.46
CA TRP A 154 -8.68 -4.20 -10.51
C TRP A 154 -8.61 -5.22 -9.38
N CYS A 155 -9.76 -5.68 -8.87
CA CYS A 155 -9.85 -6.75 -7.88
C CYS A 155 -9.25 -8.06 -8.41
N ARG A 156 -9.65 -8.52 -9.60
CA ARG A 156 -9.06 -9.73 -10.22
C ARG A 156 -7.55 -9.63 -10.39
N HIS A 157 -7.05 -8.49 -10.88
CA HIS A 157 -5.61 -8.24 -11.01
C HIS A 157 -4.87 -8.14 -9.66
N ALA A 158 -5.61 -7.94 -8.59
CA ALA A 158 -5.14 -7.94 -7.21
C ALA A 158 -5.43 -9.28 -6.51
N GLY A 159 -5.88 -10.32 -7.21
CA GLY A 159 -6.16 -11.65 -6.65
C GLY A 159 -7.39 -11.70 -5.74
N LEU A 160 -8.30 -10.73 -5.89
CA LEU A 160 -9.51 -10.57 -5.08
C LEU A 160 -10.76 -10.99 -5.87
N PRO A 161 -11.85 -11.39 -5.17
CA PRO A 161 -13.13 -11.61 -5.82
C PRO A 161 -13.67 -10.33 -6.49
N GLY A 162 -14.65 -10.47 -7.37
CA GLY A 162 -15.39 -9.31 -7.87
C GLY A 162 -16.16 -8.62 -6.73
N PRO A 163 -16.19 -7.29 -6.66
CA PRO A 163 -17.07 -6.58 -5.75
C PRO A 163 -18.51 -6.63 -6.24
N SER A 164 -19.48 -6.53 -5.33
CA SER A 164 -20.91 -6.39 -5.65
C SER A 164 -21.32 -4.93 -5.80
N GLU A 165 -20.68 -4.02 -5.07
CA GLU A 165 -20.93 -2.58 -5.15
C GLU A 165 -19.62 -1.79 -5.03
N PHE A 166 -19.62 -0.57 -5.56
CA PHE A 166 -18.55 0.40 -5.30
C PHE A 166 -19.07 1.84 -5.28
N ARG A 167 -18.34 2.71 -4.57
CA ARG A 167 -18.41 4.16 -4.68
C ARG A 167 -17.03 4.70 -5.05
N SER A 168 -16.98 5.79 -5.80
CA SER A 168 -15.73 6.45 -6.18
C SER A 168 -15.86 7.96 -5.97
N ALA A 169 -14.83 8.56 -5.36
CA ALA A 169 -14.76 9.99 -5.14
C ALA A 169 -13.32 10.49 -5.32
N ARG A 170 -13.17 11.79 -5.54
CA ARG A 170 -11.83 12.41 -5.58
C ARG A 170 -11.21 12.47 -4.18
N ALA A 171 -12.00 12.80 -3.18
CA ALA A 171 -11.59 12.87 -1.78
C ALA A 171 -11.69 11.50 -1.09
N PRO A 172 -10.90 11.24 -0.03
CA PRO A 172 -11.00 10.03 0.78
C PRO A 172 -12.34 9.90 1.52
N PHE A 173 -12.85 8.68 1.66
CA PHE A 173 -14.07 8.39 2.45
C PHE A 173 -13.81 8.20 3.96
N ILE A 174 -12.56 8.34 4.42
CA ILE A 174 -12.17 8.03 5.79
C ILE A 174 -11.25 9.11 6.36
N PRO A 175 -11.40 9.49 7.64
CA PRO A 175 -10.44 10.36 8.33
C PRO A 175 -9.01 9.84 8.22
N GLY A 176 -8.07 10.76 7.98
CA GLY A 176 -6.66 10.45 7.74
C GLY A 176 -6.34 9.87 6.35
N GLY A 177 -7.34 9.61 5.51
CA GLY A 177 -7.08 9.24 4.11
C GLY A 177 -6.30 10.35 3.39
N ALA A 178 -5.34 9.97 2.54
CA ALA A 178 -4.49 10.95 1.89
C ALA A 178 -5.15 11.52 0.62
N ASP A 179 -5.56 12.80 0.67
CA ASP A 179 -5.95 13.53 -0.53
C ASP A 179 -4.71 14.01 -1.29
N LEU A 180 -4.31 13.23 -2.29
CA LEU A 180 -3.08 13.45 -3.05
C LEU A 180 -3.30 14.30 -4.29
N ALA A 181 -2.45 15.29 -4.54
CA ALA A 181 -2.44 16.04 -5.79
C ALA A 181 -1.93 15.18 -6.96
N PRO A 182 -2.22 15.54 -8.24
CA PRO A 182 -1.79 14.75 -9.39
C PRO A 182 -0.27 14.51 -9.46
N ALA A 183 0.53 15.48 -9.01
CA ALA A 183 1.99 15.40 -8.95
C ALA A 183 2.52 14.44 -7.87
N GLU A 184 1.71 14.11 -6.86
CA GLU A 184 2.07 13.20 -5.76
C GLU A 184 1.75 11.74 -6.12
N VAL A 185 0.77 11.55 -7.01
CA VAL A 185 0.30 10.25 -7.51
C VAL A 185 1.11 9.80 -8.74
N ASN A 186 1.34 10.72 -9.68
CA ASN A 186 1.93 10.43 -10.97
C ASN A 186 3.45 10.60 -10.94
N ARG A 187 4.16 9.76 -11.70
CA ARG A 187 5.62 9.88 -11.81
C ARG A 187 5.98 11.08 -12.70
N PRO A 188 6.98 11.89 -12.31
CA PRO A 188 7.56 12.89 -13.20
C PRO A 188 7.97 12.27 -14.54
N GLY A 189 7.72 12.97 -15.64
CA GLY A 189 8.09 12.51 -16.99
C GLY A 189 7.28 11.33 -17.54
N ARG A 190 6.24 10.86 -16.84
CA ARG A 190 5.28 9.86 -17.35
C ARG A 190 3.93 10.53 -17.57
N GLY A 191 3.21 10.12 -18.61
CA GLY A 191 1.84 10.58 -18.82
C GLY A 191 0.96 10.27 -17.61
N GLY A 192 0.30 11.30 -17.07
CA GLY A 192 -0.57 11.16 -15.91
C GLY A 192 -1.66 10.11 -16.12
N ARG A 193 -2.06 9.45 -15.04
CA ARG A 193 -3.18 8.53 -15.00
C ARG A 193 -4.27 9.09 -14.09
N PRO A 194 -5.56 8.91 -14.46
CA PRO A 194 -6.66 9.15 -13.56
C PRO A 194 -6.50 8.35 -12.26
N TYR A 195 -7.00 8.91 -11.17
CA TYR A 195 -6.97 8.29 -9.85
C TYR A 195 -8.17 8.74 -9.04
N SER A 196 -8.61 7.91 -8.11
CA SER A 196 -9.71 8.21 -7.20
C SER A 196 -9.58 7.40 -5.92
N HIS A 197 -10.28 7.83 -4.87
CA HIS A 197 -10.59 6.96 -3.77
C HIS A 197 -11.79 6.10 -4.13
N VAL A 198 -11.77 4.85 -3.68
CA VAL A 198 -12.90 3.93 -3.84
C VAL A 198 -13.27 3.33 -2.49
N MET A 199 -14.56 3.08 -2.33
CA MET A 199 -15.13 2.21 -1.32
C MET A 199 -15.78 1.04 -2.05
N ILE A 200 -15.51 -0.18 -1.62
CA ILE A 200 -15.94 -1.41 -2.31
C ILE A 200 -16.57 -2.37 -1.32
N TRP A 201 -17.59 -3.09 -1.79
CA TRP A 201 -18.27 -4.13 -1.05
C TRP A 201 -18.13 -5.47 -1.77
N PHE A 202 -17.94 -6.52 -0.99
CA PHE A 202 -17.85 -7.90 -1.45
C PHE A 202 -18.99 -8.74 -0.89
N ASP A 203 -19.54 -9.63 -1.73
CA ASP A 203 -20.55 -10.62 -1.33
C ASP A 203 -20.03 -11.66 -0.37
N GLU A 204 -18.71 -11.84 -0.26
CA GLU A 204 -18.08 -12.66 0.76
C GLU A 204 -16.94 -11.89 1.45
N PRO A 205 -16.69 -12.13 2.75
CA PRO A 205 -15.64 -11.42 3.46
C PRO A 205 -14.26 -11.67 2.83
N VAL A 206 -13.51 -10.61 2.59
CA VAL A 206 -12.14 -10.65 2.07
C VAL A 206 -11.16 -10.42 3.22
N THR A 207 -10.12 -11.24 3.31
CA THR A 207 -9.00 -11.02 4.23
C THR A 207 -7.95 -10.13 3.58
N GLY A 208 -7.58 -9.05 4.26
CA GLY A 208 -6.58 -8.10 3.79
C GLY A 208 -5.13 -8.65 3.80
N PRO A 209 -4.17 -7.87 3.29
CA PRO A 209 -4.33 -6.49 2.84
C PRO A 209 -4.99 -6.37 1.47
N VAL A 210 -5.89 -5.39 1.32
CA VAL A 210 -6.50 -5.04 0.03
C VAL A 210 -5.74 -3.88 -0.59
N VAL A 211 -5.17 -4.08 -1.78
CA VAL A 211 -4.38 -3.06 -2.51
C VAL A 211 -4.72 -3.11 -4.00
N LEU A 212 -5.22 -2.00 -4.55
CA LEU A 212 -5.80 -1.93 -5.90
C LEU A 212 -5.04 -1.02 -6.86
N GLY A 213 -5.34 -1.18 -8.15
CA GLY A 213 -4.90 -0.28 -9.22
C GLY A 213 -3.49 -0.51 -9.72
N SER A 214 -3.09 0.30 -10.71
CA SER A 214 -1.83 0.16 -11.45
C SER A 214 -0.58 0.59 -10.68
N ALA A 215 -0.74 1.22 -9.52
CA ALA A 215 0.36 1.69 -8.69
C ALA A 215 0.52 0.92 -7.37
N ARG A 216 -0.12 -0.25 -7.26
CA ARG A 216 -0.09 -1.14 -6.08
C ARG A 216 1.30 -1.59 -5.62
N GLN A 217 2.29 -1.64 -6.53
CA GLN A 217 3.68 -1.95 -6.17
C GLN A 217 4.44 -0.74 -5.60
N ARG A 218 3.83 0.46 -5.59
CA ARG A 218 4.44 1.73 -5.16
C ARG A 218 3.76 2.36 -3.94
N GLY A 219 2.93 1.59 -3.24
CA GLY A 219 2.26 2.04 -2.03
C GLY A 219 0.96 2.80 -2.24
N LEU A 220 0.47 2.92 -3.47
CA LEU A 220 -0.85 3.50 -3.75
C LEU A 220 -1.93 2.42 -3.82
N GLY A 221 -3.19 2.83 -3.62
CA GLY A 221 -4.35 1.95 -3.66
C GLY A 221 -4.53 1.04 -2.45
N LEU A 222 -3.80 1.28 -1.35
CA LEU A 222 -4.00 0.56 -0.09
C LEU A 222 -5.39 0.88 0.48
N CYS A 223 -6.10 -0.16 0.92
CA CYS A 223 -7.38 -0.04 1.59
C CYS A 223 -7.29 -0.44 3.07
N VAL A 224 -8.27 0.04 3.83
CA VAL A 224 -8.54 -0.37 5.21
C VAL A 224 -9.97 -0.90 5.30
N ASP A 225 -10.21 -1.81 6.23
CA ASP A 225 -11.54 -2.32 6.52
C ASP A 225 -12.43 -1.20 7.08
N VAL A 226 -13.69 -1.18 6.63
CA VAL A 226 -14.75 -0.34 7.20
C VAL A 226 -15.62 -1.25 8.06
N PRO A 227 -15.73 -1.00 9.38
CA PRO A 227 -16.64 -1.76 10.24
C PRO A 227 -18.10 -1.65 9.75
N GLY A 228 -18.76 -2.81 9.62
CA GLY A 228 -20.18 -3.11 9.32
C GLY A 228 -21.14 -1.99 8.86
N ASP A 229 -21.80 -2.24 7.71
CA ASP A 229 -23.12 -1.78 7.18
C ASP A 229 -23.65 -0.37 7.53
N GLY A 230 -22.81 0.54 8.00
CA GLY A 230 -23.17 1.92 8.29
C GLY A 230 -23.02 2.76 7.04
N GLU A 231 -24.11 3.38 6.60
CA GLU A 231 -24.09 4.53 5.71
C GLU A 231 -22.93 5.45 6.08
N VAL A 232 -21.91 5.47 5.22
CA VAL A 232 -20.95 6.57 5.23
C VAL A 232 -21.75 7.76 4.72
N ASN A 233 -22.34 8.50 5.65
CA ASN A 233 -23.08 9.73 5.38
C ASN A 233 -22.20 10.61 4.51
N ALA A 234 -22.61 10.79 3.26
CA ALA A 234 -22.10 11.84 2.41
C ALA A 234 -22.65 13.16 2.98
N ALA A 235 -21.78 13.90 3.66
CA ALA A 235 -21.95 15.34 3.82
C ALA A 235 -21.17 16.04 2.70
#